data_AF-T2GBS8-F1
#
_entry.id   AF-T2GBS8-F1
#
_cell.length_a   1.000
_cell.length_b   1.000
_cell.length_c   1.000
_cell.angle_alpha   90.00
_cell.angle_beta   90.00
_cell.angle_gamma   90.00
#
_symmetry.space_group_name_H-M   'P 1'
#
loop_
_entity.id
_entity.type
_entity.pdbx_description
1 polymer ?
#
loop_
_entity_poly.entity_id
_entity_poly.type
_entity_poly.pdbx_seq_one_letter_code
_entity_poly.pdbx_strand_id
1 'polypeptide(L)'
;MDQALRDTIVSVVLGAATGFLVVQLLVFVSSIGISLIGLLKERVFNRKYFYVWLKSVAGIAACGIVFFLGDYIFSVKLGFSAAMLDPVVFGGVTLLVVIGFLFHIMSRLRKIKQYMETSEFDAILGTRQEGPGVEDYVRKNLELLQALQGMDKRR
;
A
#
# COMPACT_ATOMS: atom_id res chain seq x y z
N MET A 1 -15.91 40.16 -4.73
CA MET A 1 -14.68 39.35 -4.66
C MET A 1 -13.99 39.50 -6.00
N ASP A 2 -12.70 39.87 -6.02
CA ASP A 2 -11.97 40.14 -7.25
C ASP A 2 -11.88 38.89 -8.13
N GLN A 3 -12.01 39.04 -9.45
CA GLN A 3 -12.02 37.94 -10.42
C GLN A 3 -10.70 37.15 -10.33
N ALA A 4 -9.58 37.87 -10.21
CA ALA A 4 -8.24 37.29 -10.07
C ALA A 4 -8.09 36.42 -8.81
N LEU A 5 -8.70 36.82 -7.70
CA LEU A 5 -8.66 36.05 -6.46
C LEU A 5 -9.46 34.73 -6.60
N ARG A 6 -10.63 34.79 -7.25
CA ARG A 6 -11.46 33.61 -7.52
C ARG A 6 -10.71 32.60 -8.41
N ASP A 7 -10.04 33.07 -9.46
CA ASP A 7 -9.32 32.21 -10.40
C ASP A 7 -8.08 31.57 -9.75
N THR A 8 -7.42 32.30 -8.84
CA THR A 8 -6.31 31.77 -8.03
C THR A 8 -6.79 30.66 -7.09
N ILE A 9 -7.89 30.88 -6.36
CA ILE A 9 -8.44 29.88 -5.43
C ILE A 9 -8.83 28.61 -6.19
N VAL A 10 -9.51 28.75 -7.33
CA VAL A 10 -9.89 27.63 -8.19
C VAL A 10 -8.66 26.86 -8.68
N SER A 11 -7.59 27.58 -9.08
CA SER A 11 -6.32 26.96 -9.51
C SER A 11 -5.64 26.17 -8.39
N VAL A 12 -5.66 26.67 -7.16
CA VAL A 12 -5.13 25.96 -5.99
C VAL A 12 -5.94 24.69 -5.70
N VAL A 13 -7.27 24.78 -5.67
CA VAL A 13 -8.14 23.64 -5.36
C VAL A 13 -8.01 22.55 -6.42
N LEU A 14 -8.05 22.94 -7.71
CA LEU A 14 -7.92 21.99 -8.81
C LEU A 14 -6.52 21.41 -8.91
N GLY A 15 -5.48 22.20 -8.64
CA GLY A 15 -4.09 21.72 -8.56
C GLY A 15 -3.91 20.70 -7.43
N ALA A 16 -4.47 20.97 -6.24
CA ALA A 16 -4.41 20.05 -5.12
C ALA A 16 -5.16 18.74 -5.40
N ALA A 17 -6.38 18.83 -5.96
CA ALA A 17 -7.18 17.65 -6.33
C ALA A 17 -6.47 16.81 -7.41
N THR A 18 -5.91 17.46 -8.42
CA THR A 18 -5.15 16.78 -9.48
C THR A 18 -3.89 16.13 -8.93
N GLY A 19 -3.11 16.85 -8.13
CA GLY A 19 -1.92 16.30 -7.46
C GLY A 19 -2.25 15.08 -6.60
N PHE A 20 -3.37 15.12 -5.86
CA PHE A 20 -3.83 13.98 -5.09
C PHE A 20 -4.20 12.78 -5.98
N LEU A 21 -4.93 13.00 -7.08
CA LEU A 21 -5.26 11.93 -8.03
C LEU A 21 -4.01 11.30 -8.65
N VAL A 22 -3.02 12.11 -9.04
CA VAL A 22 -1.73 11.63 -9.58
C VAL A 22 -1.02 10.76 -8.56
N VAL A 23 -0.95 11.20 -7.30
CA VAL A 23 -0.36 10.43 -6.20
C VAL A 23 -1.09 9.09 -6.02
N GLN A 24 -2.42 9.08 -5.99
CA GLN A 24 -3.19 7.84 -5.84
C GLN A 24 -2.95 6.88 -7.01
N LEU A 25 -2.90 7.40 -8.24
CA LEU A 25 -2.63 6.61 -9.42
C LEU A 25 -1.23 5.94 -9.34
N LEU A 26 -0.22 6.68 -8.89
CA LEU A 26 1.13 6.13 -8.67
C LEU A 26 1.13 5.01 -7.62
N VAL A 27 0.35 5.15 -6.55
CA VAL A 27 0.20 4.11 -5.52
C VAL A 27 -0.44 2.85 -6.10
N PHE A 28 -1.54 2.98 -6.85
CA PHE A 28 -2.21 1.84 -7.46
C PHE A 28 -1.33 1.15 -8.51
N VAL A 29 -0.66 1.91 -9.37
CA VAL A 29 0.28 1.36 -10.36
C VAL A 29 1.44 0.63 -9.68
N SER A 30 2.02 1.22 -8.63
CA SER A 30 3.08 0.56 -7.85
C SER A 30 2.58 -0.73 -7.18
N SER A 31 1.35 -0.72 -6.66
CA SER A 31 0.72 -1.90 -6.06
C SER A 31 0.50 -3.02 -7.08
N ILE A 32 0.08 -2.68 -8.30
CA ILE A 32 -0.02 -3.63 -9.42
C ILE A 32 1.35 -4.22 -9.74
N GLY A 33 2.39 -3.38 -9.82
CA GLY A 33 3.77 -3.83 -10.07
C GLY A 33 4.26 -4.84 -9.03
N ILE A 34 4.10 -4.53 -7.74
CA ILE A 34 4.48 -5.44 -6.63
C ILE A 34 3.70 -6.74 -6.70
N SER A 35 2.39 -6.66 -6.99
CA SER A 35 1.53 -7.84 -7.13
C SER A 35 1.96 -8.74 -8.30
N LEU A 36 2.32 -8.15 -9.45
CA LEU A 36 2.80 -8.89 -10.61
C LEU A 36 4.13 -9.60 -10.32
N ILE A 37 5.07 -8.90 -9.67
CA ILE A 37 6.36 -9.49 -9.26
C ILE A 37 6.12 -10.67 -8.30
N GLY A 38 5.20 -10.54 -7.34
CA GLY A 38 4.82 -11.62 -6.42
C GLY A 38 4.26 -12.85 -7.13
N LEU A 39 3.32 -12.65 -8.06
CA LEU A 39 2.73 -13.74 -8.86
C LEU A 39 3.75 -14.45 -9.75
N LEU A 40 4.65 -13.68 -10.40
CA LEU A 40 5.72 -14.26 -11.23
C LEU A 40 6.70 -15.10 -10.41
N LYS A 41 6.97 -14.69 -9.17
CA LYS A 41 7.89 -15.40 -8.26
C LYS A 41 7.28 -16.70 -7.72
N GLU A 42 6.01 -16.71 -7.35
CA GLU A 42 5.37 -17.89 -6.74
C GLU A 42 5.04 -18.99 -7.75
N ARG A 43 4.96 -18.71 -9.06
CA ARG A 43 4.58 -19.63 -10.16
C ARG A 43 3.24 -20.37 -10.00
N VAL A 44 2.58 -20.22 -8.86
CA VAL A 44 1.26 -20.73 -8.53
C VAL A 44 0.34 -19.54 -8.28
N PHE A 45 -0.88 -19.61 -8.79
CA PHE A 45 -1.85 -18.54 -8.62
C PHE A 45 -2.20 -18.36 -7.13
N ASN A 46 -1.84 -17.21 -6.58
CA ASN A 46 -2.14 -16.86 -5.20
C ASN A 46 -3.23 -15.78 -5.16
N ARG A 47 -4.35 -16.15 -4.53
CA ARG A 47 -5.54 -15.29 -4.38
C ARG A 47 -5.22 -13.95 -3.72
N LYS A 48 -4.23 -13.89 -2.83
CA LYS A 48 -3.84 -12.66 -2.14
C LYS A 48 -3.32 -11.60 -3.11
N TYR A 49 -2.38 -11.97 -3.98
CA TYR A 49 -1.83 -11.04 -4.97
C TYR A 49 -2.90 -10.66 -6.01
N PHE A 50 -3.68 -11.63 -6.48
CA PHE A 50 -4.79 -11.33 -7.39
C PHE A 50 -5.81 -10.34 -6.81
N TYR A 51 -6.14 -10.46 -5.52
CA TYR A 51 -7.06 -9.54 -4.85
C TYR A 51 -6.48 -8.13 -4.69
N VAL A 52 -5.17 -8.02 -4.42
CA VAL A 52 -4.44 -6.74 -4.42
C VAL A 52 -4.49 -6.10 -5.80
N TRP A 53 -4.23 -6.88 -6.85
CA TRP A 53 -4.33 -6.41 -8.23
C TRP A 53 -5.73 -5.90 -8.56
N LEU A 54 -6.78 -6.67 -8.25
CA LEU A 54 -8.17 -6.29 -8.54
C LEU A 54 -8.58 -5.01 -7.81
N LYS A 55 -8.18 -4.86 -6.53
CA LYS A 55 -8.41 -3.62 -5.78
C LYS A 55 -7.74 -2.42 -6.42
N SER A 56 -6.51 -2.59 -6.89
CA SER A 56 -5.77 -1.50 -7.54
C SER A 56 -6.38 -1.12 -8.89
N VAL A 57 -6.85 -2.09 -9.67
CA VAL A 57 -7.59 -1.83 -10.92
C VAL A 57 -8.90 -1.10 -10.65
N ALA A 58 -9.67 -1.54 -9.66
CA ALA A 58 -10.91 -0.86 -9.26
C ALA A 58 -10.63 0.57 -8.75
N GLY A 59 -9.52 0.77 -8.03
CA GLY A 59 -9.06 2.09 -7.59
C GLY A 59 -8.73 3.01 -8.76
N ILE A 60 -7.99 2.53 -9.77
CA ILE A 60 -7.68 3.30 -10.99
C ILE A 60 -8.96 3.67 -11.74
N ALA A 61 -9.90 2.72 -11.87
CA ALA A 61 -11.19 2.98 -12.50
C ALA A 61 -11.99 4.06 -11.74
N ALA A 62 -12.00 4.01 -10.40
CA ALA A 62 -12.64 5.04 -9.58
C ALA A 62 -11.97 6.41 -9.74
N CYS A 63 -10.64 6.48 -9.80
CA CYS A 63 -9.92 7.72 -10.11
C CYS A 63 -10.32 8.28 -11.48
N GLY A 64 -10.44 7.43 -12.50
CA GLY A 64 -10.92 7.81 -13.82
C GLY A 64 -12.33 8.38 -13.78
N ILE A 65 -13.26 7.73 -13.09
CA ILE A 65 -14.64 8.22 -12.92
C ILE A 65 -14.65 9.58 -12.25
N VAL A 66 -13.91 9.76 -11.15
CA VAL A 66 -13.84 11.05 -10.43
C VAL A 66 -13.25 12.15 -11.33
N PHE A 67 -12.23 11.82 -12.13
CA PHE A 67 -11.65 12.76 -13.08
C PHE A 67 -12.65 13.20 -14.14
N PHE A 68 -13.35 12.26 -14.79
CA PHE A 68 -14.38 12.56 -15.78
C PHE A 68 -15.56 13.34 -15.18
N LEU A 69 -16.01 12.96 -13.98
CA LEU A 69 -17.09 13.65 -13.30
C LEU A 69 -16.69 15.09 -12.94
N GLY A 70 -15.44 15.27 -12.49
CA GLY A 70 -14.84 16.57 -12.24
C GLY A 70 -14.85 17.41 -13.50
N ASP A 71 -14.27 16.92 -14.60
CA ASP A 71 -14.22 17.63 -15.88
C ASP A 71 -15.62 18.02 -16.39
N TYR A 72 -16.58 17.09 -16.33
CA TYR A 72 -17.97 17.38 -16.69
C TYR A 72 -18.59 18.49 -15.83
N ILE A 73 -18.42 18.46 -14.50
CA ILE A 73 -18.96 19.50 -13.62
C ILE A 73 -18.27 20.84 -13.87
N PHE A 74 -16.95 20.87 -13.98
CA PHE A 74 -16.21 22.12 -14.16
C PHE A 74 -16.45 22.75 -15.54
N SER A 75 -16.44 21.94 -16.60
CA SER A 75 -16.64 22.40 -17.98
C SER A 75 -18.10 22.72 -18.28
N VAL A 76 -19.03 21.79 -18.02
CA VAL A 76 -20.43 21.92 -18.46
C VAL A 76 -21.30 22.69 -17.48
N LYS A 77 -21.11 22.51 -16.17
CA LYS A 77 -21.96 23.16 -15.15
C LYS A 77 -21.43 24.51 -14.69
N LEU A 78 -20.12 24.67 -14.60
CA LEU A 78 -19.51 25.89 -14.09
C LEU A 78 -18.93 26.80 -15.19
N GLY A 79 -18.88 26.33 -16.45
CA GLY A 79 -18.36 27.09 -17.59
C GLY A 79 -16.88 27.44 -17.45
N PHE A 80 -16.15 26.76 -16.55
CA PHE A 80 -14.71 26.97 -16.37
C PHE A 80 -13.96 26.23 -17.48
N SER A 81 -13.27 26.99 -18.32
CA SER A 81 -12.30 26.42 -19.25
C SER A 81 -10.96 26.25 -18.54
N ALA A 82 -10.24 25.16 -18.83
CA ALA A 82 -8.86 24.95 -18.35
C ALA A 82 -7.91 26.10 -18.74
N ALA A 83 -8.27 26.91 -19.74
CA ALA A 83 -7.56 28.12 -20.12
C ALA A 83 -7.65 29.28 -19.10
N MET A 84 -8.59 29.21 -18.15
CA MET A 84 -8.73 30.18 -17.06
C MET A 84 -7.88 29.84 -15.83
N LEU A 85 -7.22 28.69 -15.82
CA LEU A 85 -6.30 28.30 -14.76
C LEU A 85 -4.95 28.98 -14.95
N ASP A 86 -4.39 29.52 -13.87
CA ASP A 86 -2.99 29.90 -13.87
C ASP A 86 -2.14 28.60 -13.85
N PRO A 87 -1.43 28.27 -14.95
CA PRO A 87 -0.70 27.02 -15.05
C PRO A 87 0.46 26.94 -14.06
N VAL A 88 1.02 28.09 -13.64
CA VAL A 88 2.12 28.17 -12.68
C VAL A 88 1.61 27.81 -11.28
N VAL A 89 0.48 28.40 -10.87
CA VAL A 89 -0.15 28.09 -9.56
C VAL A 89 -0.65 26.67 -9.52
N PHE A 90 -1.38 26.24 -10.56
CA PHE A 90 -1.91 24.88 -10.67
C PHE A 90 -0.79 23.84 -10.64
N GLY A 91 0.23 24.02 -11.48
CA GLY A 91 1.37 23.11 -11.56
C GLY A 91 2.21 23.12 -10.28
N GLY A 92 2.43 24.29 -9.68
CA GLY A 92 3.15 24.46 -8.42
C GLY A 92 2.47 23.72 -7.27
N VAL A 93 1.15 23.89 -7.10
CA VAL A 93 0.39 23.18 -6.05
C VAL A 93 0.38 21.68 -6.30
N THR A 94 0.15 21.26 -7.54
CA THR A 94 0.23 19.84 -7.94
C THR A 94 1.58 19.23 -7.56
N LEU A 95 2.68 19.91 -7.89
CA LEU A 95 4.03 19.48 -7.59
C LEU A 95 4.29 19.42 -6.08
N LEU A 96 3.83 20.41 -5.31
CA LEU A 96 3.97 20.42 -3.85
C LEU A 96 3.27 19.21 -3.21
N VAL A 97 2.09 18.84 -3.68
CA VAL A 97 1.37 17.64 -3.20
C VAL A 97 2.17 16.38 -3.49
N VAL A 98 2.70 16.24 -4.71
CA VAL A 98 3.52 15.08 -5.11
C VAL A 98 4.80 14.99 -4.29
N ILE A 99 5.53 16.11 -4.14
CA ILE A 99 6.76 16.17 -3.32
C ILE A 99 6.46 15.85 -1.87
N GLY A 100 5.40 16.43 -1.28
CA GLY A 100 4.99 16.14 0.09
C GLY A 100 4.69 14.66 0.30
N PHE A 101 4.06 14.01 -0.68
CA PHE A 101 3.82 12.58 -0.66
C PHE A 101 5.12 11.75 -0.74
N LEU A 102 6.08 12.14 -1.60
CA LEU A 102 7.38 11.47 -1.66
C LEU A 102 8.13 11.57 -0.32
N PHE A 103 8.12 12.74 0.32
CA PHE A 103 8.67 12.91 1.68
C PHE A 103 7.97 12.01 2.70
N HIS A 104 6.64 11.89 2.62
CA HIS A 104 5.87 10.98 3.49
C HIS A 104 6.31 9.52 3.31
N ILE A 105 6.42 9.04 2.07
CA ILE A 105 6.89 7.68 1.77
C ILE A 105 8.32 7.48 2.27
N MET A 106 9.25 8.40 1.97
CA MET A 106 10.63 8.28 2.42
C MET A 106 10.73 8.22 3.94
N SER A 107 9.94 9.01 4.66
CA SER A 107 9.88 8.95 6.13
C SER A 107 9.41 7.58 6.63
N ARG A 108 8.38 7.01 6.01
CA ARG A 108 7.88 5.67 6.34
C ARG A 108 8.90 4.58 6.03
N LEU A 109 9.56 4.64 4.87
CA LEU A 109 10.60 3.69 4.48
C LEU A 109 11.80 3.73 5.43
N ARG A 110 12.22 4.93 5.86
CA ARG A 110 13.29 5.05 6.87
C ARG A 110 12.91 4.40 8.20
N LYS A 111 11.67 4.58 8.66
CA LYS A 111 11.19 3.90 9.87
C LYS A 111 11.18 2.38 9.71
N ILE A 112 10.67 1.87 8.58
CA ILE A 112 10.67 0.42 8.30
C ILE A 112 12.10 -0.12 8.24
N LYS A 113 13.03 0.61 7.59
CA LYS A 113 14.45 0.26 7.56
C LYS A 113 15.04 0.20 8.96
N GLN A 114 14.78 1.20 9.80
CA GLN A 114 15.20 1.19 11.20
C GLN A 114 14.66 -0.01 11.97
N TYR A 115 13.38 -0.38 11.79
CA TYR A 115 12.82 -1.59 12.40
C TYR A 115 13.48 -2.89 11.90
N MET A 116 13.89 -2.94 10.64
CA MET A 116 14.62 -4.10 10.10
C MET A 116 16.08 -4.15 10.59
N GLU A 117 16.71 -3.00 10.85
CA GLU A 117 18.10 -2.90 11.33
C GLU A 117 18.21 -3.04 12.86
N THR A 118 17.16 -2.76 13.64
CA THR A 118 17.13 -3.05 15.07
C THR A 118 16.89 -4.54 15.31
N SER A 119 17.98 -5.28 15.58
CA SER A 119 18.17 -6.49 16.42
C SER A 119 17.04 -7.51 16.66
N GLU A 120 15.76 -7.11 16.79
CA GLU A 120 14.63 -8.02 17.02
C GLU A 120 14.30 -8.88 15.79
N PHE A 121 14.64 -8.45 14.57
CA PHE A 121 14.39 -9.27 13.36
C PHE A 121 15.39 -10.43 13.22
N ASP A 122 16.65 -10.24 13.64
CA ASP A 122 17.65 -11.31 13.75
C ASP A 122 17.35 -12.24 14.93
N ALA A 123 16.75 -11.74 16.02
CA ALA A 123 16.28 -12.61 17.10
C ALA A 123 15.13 -13.52 16.66
N ILE A 124 14.20 -13.06 15.81
CA ILE A 124 13.07 -13.88 15.31
C ILE A 124 13.49 -14.87 14.22
N LEU A 125 14.50 -14.54 13.39
CA LEU A 125 15.04 -15.46 12.38
C LEU A 125 16.11 -16.41 12.94
N GLY A 126 16.92 -15.96 13.90
CA GLY A 126 17.92 -16.77 14.61
C GLY A 126 17.32 -17.77 15.60
N THR A 127 16.13 -17.49 16.17
CA THR A 127 15.42 -18.45 17.05
C THR A 127 14.60 -19.49 16.28
N ARG A 128 14.48 -19.40 14.95
CA ARG A 128 13.73 -20.38 14.14
C ARG A 128 14.53 -21.60 13.70
N GLN A 129 15.83 -21.66 13.99
CA GLN A 129 16.65 -22.86 13.71
C GLN A 129 17.08 -23.68 14.93
N GLU A 130 16.88 -23.20 16.17
CA GLU A 130 17.12 -24.00 17.38
C GLU A 130 15.99 -23.76 18.39
N GLY A 131 14.78 -24.20 18.03
CA GLY A 131 13.69 -24.27 18.99
C GLY A 131 13.79 -25.57 19.79
N PRO A 132 14.04 -25.55 21.12
CA PRO A 132 14.05 -26.72 22.00
C PRO A 132 12.61 -27.20 22.27
N GLY A 133 11.85 -27.43 21.21
CA GLY A 133 10.41 -27.70 21.27
C GLY A 133 10.04 -29.05 20.72
N VAL A 134 10.67 -29.52 19.64
CA VAL A 134 10.30 -30.79 18.99
C VAL A 134 10.85 -31.99 19.74
N GLU A 135 12.09 -31.91 20.22
CA GLU A 135 12.76 -33.01 20.90
C GLU A 135 12.14 -33.29 22.27
N ASP A 136 11.78 -32.25 23.02
CA ASP A 136 11.04 -32.37 24.27
C ASP A 136 9.60 -32.86 24.06
N TYR A 137 8.96 -32.49 22.94
CA TYR A 137 7.63 -33.02 22.60
C TYR A 137 7.69 -34.51 22.24
N VAL A 138 8.70 -34.92 21.48
CA VAL A 138 8.91 -36.32 21.09
C VAL A 138 9.27 -37.16 22.32
N ARG A 139 10.14 -36.65 23.21
CA ARG A 139 10.48 -37.31 24.47
C ARG A 139 9.25 -37.52 25.36
N LYS A 140 8.43 -36.48 25.59
CA LYS A 140 7.21 -36.61 26.41
C LYS A 140 6.20 -37.60 25.81
N ASN A 141 6.06 -37.64 24.49
CA ASN A 141 5.17 -38.61 23.84
C ASN A 141 5.71 -40.04 23.91
N LEU A 142 7.04 -40.23 23.82
CA LEU A 142 7.67 -41.54 24.01
C LEU A 142 7.53 -42.05 25.45
N GLU A 143 7.67 -41.18 26.44
CA GLU A 143 7.45 -41.51 27.86
C GLU A 143 5.98 -41.92 28.12
N LEU A 144 5.03 -41.20 27.53
CA LEU A 144 3.59 -41.55 27.59
C LEU A 144 3.28 -42.90 26.93
N LEU A 145 3.90 -43.21 25.79
CA LEU A 145 3.73 -44.49 25.10
C LEU A 145 4.31 -45.65 25.92
N GLN A 146 5.47 -45.46 26.57
CA GLN A 146 6.05 -46.47 27.46
C GLN A 146 5.18 -46.69 28.72
N ALA A 147 4.62 -45.62 29.30
CA ALA A 147 3.72 -45.73 30.44
C ALA A 147 2.45 -46.53 30.08
N LEU A 148 1.86 -46.28 28.92
CA LEU A 148 0.68 -47.01 28.43
C LEU A 148 0.99 -48.48 28.15
N GLN A 149 2.12 -48.80 27.51
CA GLN A 149 2.54 -50.20 27.30
C GLN A 149 2.84 -50.94 28.62
N GLY A 150 3.34 -50.23 29.64
CA GLY A 150 3.56 -50.78 30.98
C GLY A 150 2.27 -51.07 31.75
N MET A 151 1.19 -50.33 31.46
CA MET A 151 -0.14 -50.57 32.04
C MET A 151 -0.88 -51.73 31.38
N ASP A 152 -0.74 -51.89 30.06
CA ASP A 152 -1.40 -52.96 29.30
C ASP A 152 -0.81 -54.34 29.61
N LYS A 153 0.48 -54.42 29.99
CA LYS A 153 1.12 -55.66 30.46
C LYS A 153 0.72 -56.12 31.88
N ARG A 154 -0.07 -55.33 32.61
CA ARG A 154 -0.55 -55.66 33.97
C ARG A 154 -2.02 -56.10 33.99
N ARG A 155 -2.66 -56.23 32.83
CA ARG A 155 -3.95 -56.90 32.63
C ARG A 155 -3.74 -58.27 32.00
#